data_AF-A0A8H8NY26-F1
#
_entry.id   AF-A0A8H8NY26-F1
#
_cell.length_a   1.000
_cell.length_b   1.000
_cell.length_c   1.000
_cell.angle_alpha   90.00
_cell.angle_beta   90.00
_cell.angle_gamma   90.00
#
_symmetry.space_group_name_H-M   'P 1'
#
loop_
_entity.id
_entity.type
_entity.pdbx_description
1 polymer ?
#
loop_
_entity_poly.entity_id
_entity_poly.type
_entity_poly.pdbx_seq_one_letter_code
_entity_poly.pdbx_strand_id
1 'polypeptide(L)'
;MAAMVQTILSNTLVRPPGQTCLSEHCTSVATLYPFLFYAYSALLAITSLFASRQMQLTVNSHLVVLLLVAFGVQAWNYLVPFALSNKDPNKLLYGWPIWTHISLLGLAAVVIPLCVPRLYIPLDPKNPSPPNPEQTASLISLMTYTYLNPIIFAAYRAPKLEYDQLPPLADYDHAAVLRQRGLDAIDPMNTERNKINTSSGD
;
A
#
# COMPACT_ATOMS: atom_id res chain seq x y z
N MET A 1 7.74 -19.44 19.97
CA MET A 1 6.91 -18.58 19.08
C MET A 1 5.43 -18.95 19.15
N ALA A 2 5.02 -20.20 18.88
CA ALA A 2 3.61 -20.63 18.99
C ALA A 2 3.00 -20.49 20.39
N ALA A 3 3.75 -20.85 21.45
CA ALA A 3 3.29 -20.74 22.83
C ALA A 3 3.05 -19.27 23.27
N MET A 4 3.85 -18.32 22.78
CA MET A 4 3.70 -16.91 23.15
C MET A 4 2.48 -16.27 22.47
N VAL A 5 2.20 -16.68 21.23
CA VAL A 5 1.01 -16.25 20.48
C VAL A 5 -0.27 -16.82 21.11
N GLN A 6 -0.24 -18.08 21.55
CA GLN A 6 -1.37 -18.69 22.27
C GLN A 6 -1.65 -18.05 23.63
N THR A 7 -0.63 -17.67 24.40
CA THR A 7 -0.82 -16.98 25.70
C THR A 7 -1.35 -15.55 25.52
N ILE A 8 -1.03 -14.89 24.41
CA ILE A 8 -1.57 -13.55 24.09
C ILE A 8 -3.01 -13.65 23.55
N LEU A 9 -3.34 -14.67 22.76
CA LEU A 9 -4.70 -14.91 22.25
C LEU A 9 -5.67 -15.39 23.33
N SER A 10 -5.21 -16.22 24.27
CA SER A 10 -6.06 -16.69 25.38
C SER A 10 -6.35 -15.60 26.43
N ASN A 11 -5.40 -14.68 26.66
CA ASN A 11 -5.62 -13.55 27.58
C ASN A 11 -6.44 -12.39 27.00
N THR A 12 -6.67 -12.35 25.68
CA THR A 12 -7.44 -11.29 25.02
C THR A 12 -8.89 -11.66 24.72
N LEU A 13 -9.23 -12.95 24.66
CA LEU A 13 -10.55 -13.39 24.18
C LEU A 13 -11.63 -13.61 25.25
N VAL A 14 -11.31 -13.66 26.54
CA VAL A 14 -12.32 -13.78 27.59
C VAL A 14 -11.98 -12.87 28.76
N ARG A 15 -12.41 -11.61 28.70
CA ARG A 15 -12.42 -10.72 29.87
C ARG A 15 -13.76 -10.89 30.59
N PRO A 16 -13.81 -11.48 31.79
CA PRO A 16 -15.05 -11.55 32.56
C PRO A 16 -15.51 -10.13 32.99
N PRO A 17 -16.83 -9.86 33.01
CA PRO A 17 -17.35 -8.56 33.42
C PRO A 17 -17.20 -8.40 34.93
N GLY A 18 -16.29 -7.53 35.38
CA GLY A 18 -16.21 -7.19 36.81
C GLY A 18 -14.85 -6.79 37.36
N GLN A 19 -13.75 -6.84 36.60
CA GLN A 19 -12.44 -6.48 37.13
C GLN A 19 -11.98 -5.12 36.63
N THR A 20 -12.26 -4.09 37.42
CA THR A 20 -11.62 -2.77 37.34
C THR A 20 -10.13 -2.95 37.65
N CYS A 21 -9.27 -2.81 36.63
CA CYS A 21 -7.83 -2.75 36.84
C CYS A 21 -7.47 -1.41 37.50
N LEU A 22 -7.56 -1.35 38.83
CA LEU A 22 -6.89 -0.35 39.66
C LEU A 22 -5.44 -0.81 39.91
N SER A 23 -4.60 -0.75 38.88
CA SER A 23 -3.16 -0.95 39.04
C SER A 23 -2.42 -0.11 38.01
N GLU A 24 -1.58 0.82 38.49
CA GLU A 24 -0.70 1.68 37.70
C GLU A 24 0.21 0.90 36.72
N HIS A 25 0.37 -0.41 36.94
CA HIS A 25 1.12 -1.29 36.04
C HIS A 25 0.37 -1.62 34.73
N CYS A 26 -0.97 -1.68 34.75
CA CYS A 26 -1.76 -2.08 33.58
C CYS A 26 -1.89 -0.94 32.56
N THR A 27 -1.91 0.32 33.03
CA THR A 27 -1.89 1.51 32.17
C THR A 27 -0.54 1.68 31.48
N SER A 28 0.56 1.32 32.16
CA SER A 28 1.92 1.47 31.62
C SER A 28 2.19 0.50 30.45
N VAL A 29 1.81 -0.77 30.55
CA VAL A 29 2.00 -1.73 29.44
C VAL A 29 1.11 -1.44 28.22
N ALA A 30 -0.08 -0.87 28.45
CA ALA A 30 -1.00 -0.51 27.37
C ALA A 30 -0.56 0.71 26.56
N THR A 31 0.22 1.62 27.15
CA THR A 31 0.77 2.81 26.47
C THR A 31 2.12 2.55 25.78
N LEU A 32 2.91 1.62 26.31
CA LEU A 32 4.22 1.26 25.74
C LEU A 32 4.13 0.57 24.38
N TYR A 33 3.14 -0.31 24.18
CA TYR A 33 2.93 -1.02 22.92
C TYR A 33 2.73 -0.10 21.70
N PRO A 34 1.77 0.86 21.72
CA PRO A 34 1.60 1.78 20.60
C PRO A 34 2.81 2.69 20.45
N PHE A 35 3.45 3.13 21.54
CA PHE A 35 4.66 3.95 21.46
C PHE A 35 5.81 3.24 20.71
N LEU A 36 6.04 1.96 21.01
CA LEU A 36 7.03 1.13 20.30
C LEU A 36 6.66 0.95 18.83
N PHE A 37 5.38 0.77 18.52
CA PHE A 37 4.90 0.66 17.14
C PHE A 37 5.12 1.97 16.35
N TYR A 38 4.83 3.13 16.94
CA TYR A 38 5.06 4.44 16.31
C TYR A 38 6.55 4.77 16.19
N ALA A 39 7.36 4.45 17.19
CA ALA A 39 8.80 4.61 17.13
C ALA A 39 9.39 3.74 16.00
N TYR A 40 8.94 2.49 15.88
CA TYR A 40 9.36 1.59 14.81
C TYR A 40 8.91 2.09 13.43
N SER A 41 7.68 2.59 13.32
CA SER A 41 7.15 3.19 12.08
C SER A 41 7.91 4.45 11.68
N ALA A 42 8.27 5.31 12.65
CA ALA A 42 9.07 6.51 12.41
C ALA A 42 10.49 6.15 11.97
N LEU A 43 11.09 5.13 12.58
CA LEU A 43 12.42 4.64 12.22
C LEU A 43 12.41 4.05 10.80
N LEU A 44 11.38 3.30 10.44
CA LEU A 44 11.14 2.82 9.07
C LEU A 44 10.97 3.98 8.08
N ALA A 45 10.19 5.00 8.42
CA ALA A 45 10.01 6.18 7.59
C ALA A 45 11.35 6.92 7.36
N ILE A 46 12.16 7.08 8.41
CA ILE A 46 13.50 7.68 8.31
C ILE A 46 14.41 6.83 7.44
N THR A 47 14.42 5.50 7.61
CA THR A 47 15.22 4.61 6.75
C THR A 47 14.77 4.64 5.29
N SER A 48 13.47 4.86 5.04
CA SER A 48 12.94 5.05 3.68
C SER A 48 13.44 6.35 3.05
N LEU A 49 13.74 7.41 3.81
CA LEU A 49 14.32 8.63 3.26
C LEU A 49 15.78 8.44 2.80
N PHE A 50 16.53 7.54 3.43
CA PHE A 50 17.95 7.29 3.11
C PHE A 50 18.18 6.16 2.10
N ALA A 51 17.15 5.41 1.71
CA ALA A 51 17.26 4.31 0.75
C ALA A 51 17.39 4.81 -0.71
N SER A 52 17.94 3.98 -1.61
CA SER A 52 18.05 4.29 -3.05
C SER A 52 16.68 4.28 -3.75
N ARG A 53 16.50 5.03 -4.85
CA ARG A 53 15.19 5.27 -5.51
C ARG A 53 14.38 4.01 -5.86
N GLN A 54 15.05 2.90 -6.19
CA GLN A 54 14.40 1.61 -6.46
C GLN A 54 14.05 0.84 -5.19
N MET A 55 14.95 0.84 -4.19
CA MET A 55 14.67 0.23 -2.88
C MET A 55 13.59 1.00 -2.13
N GLN A 56 13.53 2.32 -2.29
CA GLN A 56 12.49 3.19 -1.75
C GLN A 56 11.11 2.74 -2.21
N LEU A 57 10.91 2.36 -3.47
CA LEU A 57 9.61 1.92 -3.95
C LEU A 57 9.14 0.63 -3.28
N THR A 58 10.03 -0.36 -3.18
CA THR A 58 9.72 -1.65 -2.55
C THR A 58 9.53 -1.49 -1.04
N VAL A 59 10.45 -0.78 -0.37
CA VAL A 59 10.39 -0.52 1.08
C VAL A 59 9.18 0.31 1.45
N ASN A 60 8.87 1.36 0.68
CA ASN A 60 7.67 2.19 0.91
C ASN A 60 6.39 1.37 0.67
N SER A 61 6.35 0.52 -0.35
CA SER A 61 5.21 -0.38 -0.55
C SER A 61 5.01 -1.34 0.63
N HIS A 62 6.08 -1.96 1.13
CA HIS A 62 6.01 -2.80 2.33
C HIS A 62 5.58 -2.02 3.57
N LEU A 63 6.12 -0.83 3.77
CA LEU A 63 5.77 0.06 4.88
C LEU A 63 4.29 0.44 4.83
N VAL A 64 3.77 0.80 3.65
CA VAL A 64 2.37 1.11 3.42
C VAL A 64 1.47 -0.09 3.74
N VAL A 65 1.84 -1.30 3.28
CA VAL A 65 1.08 -2.52 3.58
C VAL A 65 1.04 -2.79 5.08
N LEU A 66 2.18 -2.66 5.77
CA LEU A 66 2.24 -2.81 7.23
C LEU A 66 1.38 -1.78 7.96
N LEU A 67 1.41 -0.52 7.53
CA LEU A 67 0.56 0.55 8.06
C LEU A 67 -0.92 0.27 7.82
N LEU A 68 -1.29 -0.26 6.65
CA LEU A 68 -2.66 -0.60 6.30
C LEU A 68 -3.19 -1.76 7.15
N VAL A 69 -2.38 -2.80 7.34
CA VAL A 69 -2.72 -3.92 8.23
C VAL A 69 -2.89 -3.43 9.68
N ALA A 70 -1.96 -2.60 10.17
CA ALA A 70 -2.06 -2.03 11.52
C ALA A 70 -3.29 -1.13 11.69
N PHE A 71 -3.63 -0.33 10.68
CA PHE A 71 -4.86 0.45 10.64
C PHE A 71 -6.09 -0.45 10.70
N GLY A 72 -6.15 -1.53 9.91
CA GLY A 72 -7.27 -2.47 9.92
C GLY A 72 -7.48 -3.14 11.28
N VAL A 73 -6.39 -3.59 11.92
CA VAL A 73 -6.45 -4.20 13.27
C VAL A 73 -6.94 -3.19 14.31
N GLN A 74 -6.43 -1.94 14.29
CA GLN A 74 -6.87 -0.90 15.21
C GLN A 74 -8.33 -0.51 14.95
N ALA A 75 -8.70 -0.28 13.69
CA ALA A 75 -10.06 0.06 13.29
C ALA A 75 -11.03 -1.03 13.73
N TRP A 76 -10.72 -2.31 13.56
CA TRP A 76 -11.56 -3.41 14.04
C TRP A 76 -11.75 -3.37 15.56
N ASN A 77 -10.67 -3.20 16.32
CA ASN A 77 -10.74 -3.13 17.78
C ASN A 77 -11.53 -1.92 18.30
N TYR A 78 -11.56 -0.80 17.58
CA TYR A 78 -12.33 0.38 17.96
C TYR A 78 -13.77 0.37 17.44
N LEU A 79 -14.01 -0.13 16.22
CA LEU A 79 -15.33 -0.14 15.58
C LEU A 79 -16.26 -1.21 16.16
N VAL A 80 -15.75 -2.39 16.52
CA VAL A 80 -16.58 -3.47 17.09
C VAL A 80 -17.25 -3.06 18.42
N PRO A 81 -16.53 -2.57 19.45
CA PRO A 81 -17.18 -2.14 20.68
C PRO A 81 -18.04 -0.89 20.47
N PHE A 82 -17.75 -0.05 19.47
CA PHE A 82 -18.58 1.09 19.10
C PHE A 82 -19.91 0.66 18.49
N ALA A 83 -19.89 -0.27 17.53
CA ALA A 83 -21.08 -0.78 16.85
C ALA A 83 -21.98 -1.64 17.76
N LEU A 84 -21.38 -2.34 18.74
CA LEU A 84 -22.11 -3.25 19.64
C LEU A 84 -22.47 -2.63 21.00
N SER A 85 -21.95 -1.45 21.35
CA SER A 85 -22.27 -0.81 22.65
C SER A 85 -23.50 0.09 22.55
N ASN A 86 -24.60 -0.33 23.18
CA ASN A 86 -25.76 0.53 23.50
C ASN A 86 -25.51 1.47 24.71
N LYS A 87 -24.25 1.80 25.01
CA LYS A 87 -23.91 2.65 26.16
C LYS A 87 -23.97 4.12 25.76
N ASP A 88 -24.48 4.96 26.65
CA ASP A 88 -24.62 6.41 26.45
C ASP A 88 -23.38 7.00 25.77
N PRO A 89 -23.51 7.70 24.62
CA PRO A 89 -22.39 8.31 23.91
C PRO A 89 -21.62 9.31 24.78
N ASN A 90 -22.25 9.81 25.86
CA ASN A 90 -21.68 10.76 26.81
C ASN A 90 -20.78 10.10 27.88
N LYS A 91 -20.87 8.78 28.11
CA LYS A 91 -19.99 8.03 29.03
C LYS A 91 -18.83 7.35 28.34
N LEU A 92 -18.83 7.31 27.01
CA LEU A 92 -17.65 7.02 26.24
C LEU A 92 -16.73 8.24 26.34
N LEU A 93 -15.87 8.23 27.36
CA LEU A 93 -14.66 9.06 27.43
C LEU A 93 -13.65 8.71 26.30
N TYR A 94 -14.13 8.16 25.18
CA TYR A 94 -13.40 7.97 23.93
C TYR A 94 -13.47 9.30 23.17
N GLY A 95 -12.72 10.27 23.65
CA GLY A 95 -12.72 11.62 23.09
C GLY A 95 -12.17 11.69 21.66
N TRP A 96 -12.27 12.91 21.10
CA TRP A 96 -11.54 13.41 19.93
C TRP A 96 -10.18 12.73 19.63
N PRO A 97 -9.27 12.47 20.61
CA PRO A 97 -7.99 11.81 20.36
C PRO A 97 -8.04 10.47 19.60
N ILE A 98 -9.02 9.59 19.87
CA ILE A 98 -9.11 8.30 19.15
C ILE A 98 -9.48 8.52 17.68
N TRP A 99 -10.43 9.42 17.42
CA TRP A 99 -10.83 9.75 16.06
C TRP A 99 -9.70 10.43 15.29
N THR A 100 -8.98 11.38 15.90
CA THR A 100 -7.80 11.98 15.26
C THR A 100 -6.74 10.96 14.93
N HIS A 101 -6.54 9.98 15.79
CA HIS A 101 -5.57 8.92 15.60
C HIS A 101 -5.95 8.01 14.42
N ILE A 102 -7.18 7.52 14.39
CA ILE A 102 -7.72 6.70 13.29
C ILE A 102 -7.67 7.49 11.98
N SER A 103 -8.09 8.76 11.98
CA SER A 103 -8.05 9.61 10.79
C SER A 103 -6.63 9.86 10.30
N LEU A 104 -5.68 10.14 11.19
CA LEU A 104 -4.28 10.36 10.83
C LEU A 104 -3.66 9.07 10.26
N LEU A 105 -3.92 7.93 10.89
CA LEU A 105 -3.42 6.63 10.45
C LEU A 105 -4.05 6.22 9.11
N GLY A 106 -5.34 6.47 8.92
CA GLY A 106 -6.03 6.25 7.65
C GLY A 106 -5.52 7.17 6.53
N LEU A 107 -5.27 8.45 6.83
CA LEU A 107 -4.66 9.38 5.89
C LEU A 107 -3.27 8.90 5.46
N ALA A 108 -2.43 8.50 6.42
CA ALA A 108 -1.08 8.05 6.14
C ALA A 108 -1.03 6.70 5.40
N ALA A 109 -1.85 5.74 5.80
CA ALA A 109 -1.84 4.38 5.27
C ALA A 109 -2.62 4.21 3.96
N VAL A 110 -3.62 5.06 3.71
CA VAL A 110 -4.50 4.95 2.54
C VAL A 110 -4.34 6.14 1.62
N VAL A 111 -4.52 7.37 2.12
CA VAL A 111 -4.58 8.55 1.23
C VAL A 111 -3.22 8.87 0.61
N ILE A 112 -2.14 8.84 1.39
CA ILE A 112 -0.79 9.10 0.87
C ILE A 112 -0.42 8.13 -0.27
N PRO A 113 -0.43 6.79 -0.10
CA PRO A 113 -0.03 5.89 -1.17
C PRO A 113 -0.97 5.92 -2.38
N LEU A 114 -2.25 6.26 -2.18
CA LEU A 114 -3.21 6.37 -3.27
C LEU A 114 -3.04 7.67 -4.09
N CYS A 115 -2.62 8.76 -3.45
CA CYS A 115 -2.46 10.07 -4.07
C CYS A 115 -1.07 10.27 -4.69
N VAL A 116 -0.03 9.61 -4.18
CA VAL A 116 1.33 9.75 -4.70
C VAL A 116 1.43 9.17 -6.12
N PRO A 117 1.93 9.94 -7.11
CA PRO A 117 2.12 9.46 -8.47
C PRO A 117 3.18 8.36 -8.52
N ARG A 118 2.99 7.39 -9.41
CA ARG A 118 3.93 6.27 -9.54
C ARG A 118 5.19 6.74 -10.26
N LEU A 119 6.33 6.26 -9.77
CA LEU A 119 7.61 6.54 -10.39
C LEU A 119 7.73 5.73 -11.68
N TYR A 120 7.98 6.42 -12.79
CA TYR A 120 8.26 5.78 -14.07
C TYR A 120 9.62 5.07 -14.02
N ILE A 121 9.60 3.75 -14.28
CA ILE A 121 10.80 2.94 -14.49
C ILE A 121 10.73 2.46 -15.94
N PRO A 122 11.64 2.92 -16.82
CA PRO A 122 11.63 2.52 -18.23
C PRO A 122 11.94 1.03 -18.35
N LEU A 123 11.18 0.33 -19.21
CA LEU A 123 11.40 -1.11 -19.46
C LEU A 123 12.72 -1.38 -20.18
N ASP A 124 13.14 -0.49 -21.08
CA ASP A 124 14.46 -0.53 -21.72
C ASP A 124 15.29 0.68 -21.26
N PRO A 125 16.22 0.49 -20.30
CA PRO A 125 17.10 1.56 -19.85
C PRO A 125 18.02 2.12 -20.94
N LYS A 126 18.25 1.37 -22.03
CA LYS A 126 19.14 1.79 -23.12
C LYS A 126 18.46 2.72 -24.11
N ASN A 127 17.14 2.64 -24.24
CA ASN A 127 16.35 3.51 -25.11
C ASN A 127 15.02 3.88 -24.42
N PRO A 128 15.04 4.85 -23.47
CA PRO A 128 13.86 5.21 -22.72
C PRO A 128 12.82 5.88 -23.61
N SER A 129 11.64 5.27 -23.71
CA SER A 129 10.46 5.85 -24.34
C SER A 129 9.86 6.99 -23.49
N PRO A 130 9.15 7.94 -24.13
CA PRO A 130 8.43 8.97 -23.40
C PRO A 130 7.34 8.32 -22.52
N PRO A 131 7.25 8.67 -21.22
CA PRO A 131 6.36 8.00 -20.30
C PRO A 131 4.89 8.26 -20.65
N ASN A 132 4.10 7.19 -20.75
CA ASN A 132 2.66 7.32 -20.89
C ASN A 132 2.05 7.87 -19.57
N PRO A 133 1.09 8.82 -19.63
CA PRO A 133 0.35 9.30 -18.46
C PRO A 133 -0.16 8.19 -17.52
N GLU A 134 -0.56 7.03 -18.04
CA GLU A 134 -1.00 5.90 -17.20
C GLU A 134 0.11 5.29 -16.34
N GLN A 135 1.36 5.33 -16.82
CA GLN A 135 2.53 4.77 -16.14
C GLN A 135 3.01 5.68 -15.00
N THR A 136 2.66 6.97 -15.05
CA THR A 136 2.98 7.96 -14.00
C THR A 136 1.79 8.31 -13.12
N ALA A 137 0.58 7.89 -13.50
CA ALA A 137 -0.64 8.10 -12.73
C ALA A 137 -0.55 7.50 -11.31
N SER A 138 -1.15 8.19 -10.34
CA SER A 138 -1.38 7.66 -9.00
C SER A 138 -2.39 6.51 -9.04
N LEU A 139 -2.46 5.71 -7.97
CA LEU A 139 -3.35 4.55 -7.95
C LEU A 139 -4.83 4.95 -8.05
N ILE A 140 -5.24 6.02 -7.37
CA ILE A 140 -6.60 6.56 -7.54
C ILE A 140 -6.82 6.97 -8.98
N SER A 141 -5.86 7.65 -9.59
CA SER A 141 -6.03 8.16 -10.94
C SER A 141 -6.17 7.02 -11.96
N LEU A 142 -5.42 5.94 -11.75
CA LEU A 142 -5.55 4.72 -12.54
C LEU A 142 -6.92 4.04 -12.33
N MET A 143 -7.37 3.87 -11.09
CA MET A 143 -8.65 3.23 -10.78
C MET A 143 -9.86 4.02 -11.30
N THR A 144 -9.77 5.34 -11.29
CA THR A 144 -10.85 6.25 -11.71
C THR A 144 -10.69 6.71 -13.16
N TYR A 145 -9.65 6.26 -13.87
CA TYR A 145 -9.29 6.69 -15.22
C TYR A 145 -9.17 8.21 -15.41
N THR A 146 -8.91 8.95 -14.32
CA THR A 146 -8.85 10.43 -14.36
C THR A 146 -7.67 10.96 -15.16
N TYR A 147 -6.64 10.14 -15.39
CA TYR A 147 -5.52 10.48 -16.28
C TYR A 147 -5.95 10.70 -17.74
N LEU A 148 -7.11 10.17 -18.15
CA LEU A 148 -7.67 10.36 -19.50
C LEU A 148 -8.48 11.66 -19.64
N ASN A 149 -8.87 12.30 -18.55
CA ASN A 149 -9.64 13.55 -18.56
C ASN A 149 -9.09 14.64 -19.49
N PRO A 150 -7.77 14.95 -19.52
CA PRO A 150 -7.24 15.95 -20.45
C PRO A 150 -7.48 15.58 -21.92
N ILE A 151 -7.41 14.29 -22.28
CA ILE A 151 -7.62 13.80 -23.64
C ILE A 151 -9.12 13.83 -24.00
N ILE A 152 -9.98 13.39 -23.08
CA ILE A 152 -11.44 13.44 -23.25
C ILE A 152 -11.87 14.89 -23.47
N PHE A 153 -11.30 15.82 -22.73
CA PHE A 153 -11.62 17.24 -22.86
C PHE A 153 -11.05 17.86 -24.14
N ALA A 154 -9.86 17.44 -24.59
CA ALA A 154 -9.31 17.83 -25.87
C ALA A 154 -10.19 17.35 -27.03
N ALA A 155 -10.62 16.09 -26.99
CA ALA A 155 -11.54 15.51 -27.96
C ALA A 155 -12.93 16.16 -27.95
N TYR A 156 -13.40 16.63 -26.79
CA TYR A 156 -14.65 17.38 -26.69
C TYR A 156 -14.57 18.77 -27.34
N ARG A 157 -13.41 19.44 -27.24
CA ARG A 157 -13.21 20.79 -27.77
C ARG A 157 -12.87 20.84 -29.25
N ALA A 158 -12.16 19.83 -29.75
CA ALA A 158 -11.69 19.79 -31.14
C ALA A 158 -12.59 18.90 -32.00
N PRO A 159 -12.91 19.29 -33.25
CA PRO A 159 -13.71 18.46 -34.16
C PRO A 159 -12.97 17.19 -34.60
N LYS A 160 -11.63 17.20 -34.55
CA LYS A 160 -10.77 16.04 -34.82
C LYS A 160 -9.52 16.16 -33.97
N LEU A 161 -9.15 15.07 -33.31
CA LEU A 161 -7.91 14.99 -32.55
C LEU A 161 -6.76 14.58 -33.49
N GLU A 162 -5.70 15.38 -33.52
CA GLU A 162 -4.50 15.07 -34.30
C GLU A 162 -3.70 13.95 -33.62
N TYR A 163 -2.95 13.19 -34.43
CA TYR A 163 -2.16 12.04 -33.93
C TYR A 163 -1.15 12.45 -32.85
N ASP A 164 -0.52 13.61 -33.01
CA ASP A 164 0.50 14.11 -32.08
C ASP A 164 -0.07 14.55 -30.72
N GLN A 165 -1.40 14.67 -30.60
CA GLN A 165 -2.07 14.98 -29.32
C GLN A 165 -2.44 13.72 -28.52
N LEU A 166 -2.31 12.54 -29.12
CA LEU A 166 -2.53 11.29 -28.42
C LEU A 166 -1.34 10.99 -27.50
N PRO A 167 -1.58 10.42 -26.31
CA PRO A 167 -0.51 9.98 -25.44
C PRO A 167 0.35 8.92 -26.15
N PRO A 168 1.66 8.90 -25.89
CA PRO A 168 2.53 7.86 -26.43
C PRO A 168 2.10 6.48 -25.91
N LEU A 169 2.29 5.46 -26.74
CA LEU A 169 2.00 4.09 -26.36
C LEU A 169 2.85 3.68 -25.15
N ALA A 170 2.27 2.93 -24.22
CA ALA A 170 2.99 2.45 -23.06
C ALA A 170 4.14 1.52 -23.45
N ASP A 171 5.22 1.55 -22.68
CA ASP A 171 6.41 0.76 -22.98
C ASP A 171 6.13 -0.74 -23.08
N TYR A 172 5.22 -1.24 -22.23
CA TYR A 172 4.91 -2.68 -22.17
C TYR A 172 4.03 -3.16 -23.32
N ASP A 173 3.34 -2.24 -24.00
CA ASP A 173 2.46 -2.54 -25.13
C ASP A 173 3.17 -2.39 -26.48
N HIS A 174 4.46 -2.03 -26.48
CA HIS A 174 5.23 -1.96 -27.71
C HIS A 174 5.33 -3.34 -28.38
N ALA A 175 5.13 -3.38 -29.70
CA ALA A 175 5.16 -4.61 -30.48
C ALA A 175 6.49 -5.38 -30.33
N ALA A 176 7.61 -4.68 -30.16
CA ALA A 176 8.90 -5.32 -29.91
C ALA A 176 8.93 -6.09 -28.57
N VAL A 177 8.39 -5.48 -27.51
CA VAL A 177 8.32 -6.08 -26.17
C VAL A 177 7.33 -7.25 -26.15
N LEU A 178 6.16 -7.08 -26.74
CA LEU A 178 5.15 -8.13 -26.84
C LEU A 178 5.63 -9.30 -27.70
N ARG A 179 6.30 -9.03 -28.82
CA ARG A 179 6.90 -10.07 -29.66
C ARG A 179 7.95 -10.87 -28.88
N GLN A 180 8.84 -10.21 -28.15
CA GLN A 180 9.84 -10.91 -27.34
C GLN A 180 9.19 -11.79 -26.29
N ARG A 181 8.28 -11.24 -25.48
CA ARG A 181 7.55 -12.00 -24.44
C ARG A 181 6.73 -13.15 -25.02
N GLY A 182 6.05 -12.91 -26.14
CA GLY A 182 5.20 -13.91 -26.80
C GLY A 182 6.02 -15.03 -27.44
N LEU A 183 7.12 -14.70 -28.11
CA LEU A 183 8.02 -15.70 -28.69
C LEU A 183 8.72 -16.52 -27.61
N ASP A 184 9.17 -15.89 -26.52
CA ASP A 184 9.78 -16.62 -25.40
C ASP A 184 8.81 -17.64 -24.76
N ALA A 185 7.51 -17.32 -24.74
CA ALA A 185 6.48 -18.20 -24.21
C ALA A 185 6.06 -19.33 -25.17
N ILE A 186 6.14 -19.10 -26.49
CA ILE A 186 5.64 -20.04 -27.51
C ILE A 186 6.78 -20.88 -28.12
N ASP A 187 8.02 -20.42 -28.05
CA ASP A 187 9.18 -21.13 -28.61
C ASP A 187 9.59 -22.32 -27.71
N PRO A 188 9.37 -23.58 -28.14
CA PRO A 188 9.79 -24.74 -27.37
C PRO A 188 11.31 -24.80 -27.20
N MET A 189 12.09 -24.28 -28.17
CA MET A 189 13.55 -24.28 -28.10
C MET A 189 14.05 -23.34 -27.00
N ASN A 190 13.39 -22.21 -26.79
CA ASN A 190 13.76 -21.26 -25.73
C ASN A 190 13.32 -21.77 -24.35
N THR A 191 12.19 -22.46 -24.28
CA THR A 191 11.70 -23.11 -23.05
C THR A 191 12.66 -24.19 -22.55
N GLU A 192 13.17 -25.04 -23.44
CA GLU A 192 14.15 -26.08 -23.08
C GLU A 192 15.48 -25.46 -22.64
N ARG A 193 15.97 -24.43 -23.36
CA ARG A 193 17.18 -23.69 -22.97
C ARG A 193 17.06 -23.08 -21.57
N ASN A 194 15.94 -22.46 -21.24
CA ASN A 194 15.73 -21.87 -19.92
C ASN A 194 15.73 -22.93 -18.80
N LYS A 195 15.09 -24.08 -19.03
CA LYS A 195 15.11 -25.20 -18.08
C LYS A 195 16.51 -25.73 -17.80
N ILE A 196 17.34 -25.87 -18.85
CA ILE A 196 18.74 -26.32 -18.72
C ILE A 196 19.56 -25.30 -17.94
N ASN A 197 19.41 -24.01 -18.23
CA ASN A 197 20.13 -22.97 -17.50
C ASN A 197 19.73 -22.91 -16.01
N THR A 198 18.45 -23.14 -15.69
CA THR A 198 17.98 -23.22 -14.30
C THR A 198 18.45 -24.48 -13.58
N SER A 199 18.67 -25.61 -14.27
CA SER A 199 19.17 -26.84 -13.63
C SER A 199 20.69 -26.90 -13.53
N SER A 200 21.42 -26.01 -14.21
CA SER A 200 22.88 -25.96 -14.19
C SER A 200 23.44 -24.88 -13.24
N GLY A 201 22.56 -24.07 -12.64
CA GLY A 201 22.92 -22.98 -11.72
C GLY A 201 22.74 -23.32 -10.23
N ASP A 202 22.27 -24.53 -9.91
CA ASP A 202 22.27 -25.16 -8.58
C ASP A 202 23.47 -26.13 -8.48
#